data_AF-A0A357T3G6-F1
#
_entry.id   AF-A0A357T3G6-F1
#
_cell.length_a   1.000
_cell.length_b   1.000
_cell.length_c   1.000
_cell.angle_alpha   90.00
_cell.angle_beta   90.00
_cell.angle_gamma   90.00
#
_symmetry.space_group_name_H-M   'P 1'
#
loop_
_entity.id
_entity.type
_entity.pdbx_description
1 polymer ?
#
loop_
_entity_poly.entity_id
_entity_poly.type
_entity_poly.pdbx_seq_one_letter_code
_entity_poly.pdbx_strand_id
1 'polypeptide(L)'
;MYSNISSRFVRDANTNLVLLTVQQKKLISRSEIAKLTNLSYPTVSTIIKTLMDEGFVSESHVGEFVGGRKPMLIKFNPKARVIIGVDLSTSVSQA
;
A
#
# COMPACT_ATOMS: atom_id res chain seq x y z
N MET A 1 21.74 -14.29 16.68
CA MET A 1 21.21 -15.54 16.12
C MET A 1 19.73 -15.31 15.86
N TYR A 2 19.37 -14.78 14.67
CA TYR A 2 17.99 -14.33 14.42
C TYR A 2 17.05 -15.54 14.22
N SER A 3 15.92 -15.46 14.90
CA SER A 3 14.89 -16.49 15.04
C SER A 3 14.21 -16.84 13.71
N ASN A 4 13.61 -18.04 13.67
CA ASN A 4 12.74 -18.51 12.59
C ASN A 4 11.66 -17.47 12.25
N ILE A 5 11.90 -16.64 11.24
CA ILE A 5 10.88 -15.74 10.70
C ILE A 5 9.91 -16.59 9.88
N SER A 6 8.64 -16.59 10.28
CA SER A 6 7.62 -17.33 9.53
C SER A 6 7.39 -16.69 8.15
N SER A 7 7.11 -17.52 7.14
CA SER A 7 6.79 -17.04 5.79
C SER A 7 5.58 -16.11 5.76
N ARG A 8 4.64 -16.28 6.70
CA ARG A 8 3.49 -15.38 6.88
C ARG A 8 3.93 -13.99 7.34
N PHE A 9 4.81 -13.91 8.34
CA PHE A 9 5.34 -12.62 8.80
C PHE A 9 6.05 -11.85 7.69
N VAL A 10 6.87 -12.53 6.87
CA VAL A 10 7.54 -11.90 5.72
C VAL A 10 6.52 -11.37 4.71
N ARG A 11 5.46 -12.14 4.43
CA ARG A 11 4.38 -11.71 3.52
C ARG A 11 3.64 -10.49 4.06
N ASP A 12 3.33 -10.46 5.35
CA ASP A 12 2.61 -9.34 5.98
C ASP A 12 3.47 -8.07 5.98
N ALA A 13 4.76 -8.20 6.30
CA ALA A 13 5.72 -7.10 6.25
C ALA A 13 5.86 -6.52 4.83
N ASN A 14 6.00 -7.39 3.82
CA ASN A 14 6.09 -6.97 2.41
C ASN A 14 4.78 -6.32 1.94
N THR A 15 3.63 -6.84 2.36
CA THR A 15 2.31 -6.28 2.01
C THR A 15 2.16 -4.87 2.58
N ASN A 16 2.55 -4.67 3.83
CA ASN A 16 2.52 -3.37 4.48
C ASN A 16 3.47 -2.38 3.80
N LEU A 17 4.71 -2.81 3.49
CA LEU A 17 5.68 -1.97 2.78
C LEU A 17 5.15 -1.49 1.42
N VAL A 18 4.54 -2.38 0.64
CA VAL A 18 3.93 -2.04 -0.66
C VAL A 18 2.76 -1.08 -0.46
N LEU A 19 1.87 -1.34 0.49
CA LEU A 19 0.71 -0.49 0.77
C LEU A 19 1.13 0.94 1.14
N LEU A 20 2.09 1.09 2.05
CA LEU A 20 2.65 2.38 2.46
C LEU A 20 3.30 3.11 1.28
N THR A 21 4.02 2.39 0.42
CA THR A 21 4.64 2.97 -0.79
C THR A 21 3.59 3.57 -1.72
N VAL A 22 2.49 2.84 -1.97
CA VAL A 22 1.38 3.33 -2.80
C VAL A 22 0.68 4.53 -2.14
N GLN A 23 0.47 4.48 -0.82
CA GLN A 23 -0.15 5.57 -0.06
C GLN A 23 0.67 6.87 -0.15
N GLN A 24 1.99 6.80 -0.03
CA GLN A 24 2.88 7.97 -0.06
C GLN A 24 3.00 8.61 -1.46
N LYS A 25 3.01 7.79 -2.52
CA LYS A 25 3.29 8.28 -3.89
C LYS A 25 2.06 8.77 -4.64
N LYS A 26 0.85 8.66 -4.07
CA LYS A 26 -0.48 8.99 -4.64
C LYS A 26 -0.85 8.20 -5.91
N LEU A 27 0.06 8.08 -6.86
CA LEU A 27 -0.09 7.40 -8.14
C LEU A 27 1.26 6.82 -8.58
N ILE A 28 1.35 5.50 -8.74
CA ILE A 28 2.63 4.81 -8.99
C ILE A 28 2.44 3.52 -9.80
N SER A 29 3.41 3.16 -10.64
CA SER A 29 3.38 1.89 -11.39
C SER A 29 3.93 0.70 -10.59
N ARG A 30 3.53 -0.53 -10.94
CA ARG A 30 4.06 -1.76 -10.31
C ARG A 30 5.58 -1.89 -10.43
N SER A 31 6.17 -1.46 -11.53
CA SER A 31 7.62 -1.50 -11.75
C SER A 31 8.36 -0.50 -10.85
N GLU A 32 7.79 0.67 -10.60
CA GLU A 32 8.35 1.63 -9.64
C GLU A 32 8.22 1.12 -8.21
N ILE A 33 7.08 0.50 -7.84
CA ILE A 33 6.92 -0.12 -6.52
C ILE A 33 8.00 -1.19 -6.31
N ALA A 34 8.24 -2.06 -7.29
CA ALA A 34 9.29 -3.08 -7.21
C ALA A 34 10.67 -2.47 -7.00
N LYS A 35 11.01 -1.40 -7.72
CA LYS A 35 12.27 -0.66 -7.54
C LYS A 35 12.40 -0.03 -6.15
N LEU A 36 11.36 0.64 -5.67
CA LEU A 36 11.38 1.37 -4.39
C LEU A 36 11.37 0.43 -3.17
N THR A 37 10.68 -0.70 -3.27
CA THR A 37 10.58 -1.68 -2.19
C THR A 37 11.67 -2.75 -2.22
N ASN A 38 12.49 -2.77 -3.29
CA ASN A 38 13.48 -3.80 -3.57
C ASN A 38 12.88 -5.23 -3.60
N LEU A 39 11.60 -5.34 -3.95
CA LEU A 39 10.90 -6.60 -4.11
C LEU A 39 10.86 -7.01 -5.58
N SER A 40 10.80 -8.31 -5.84
CA SER A 40 10.65 -8.80 -7.21
C SER A 40 9.30 -8.40 -7.81
N TYR A 41 9.27 -8.20 -9.13
CA TYR A 41 8.04 -7.84 -9.83
C TYR A 41 6.89 -8.83 -9.62
N PRO A 42 7.09 -10.16 -9.63
CA PRO A 42 6.02 -11.12 -9.33
C PRO A 42 5.46 -10.98 -7.91
N THR A 43 6.33 -10.72 -6.92
CA THR A 43 5.91 -10.49 -5.53
C THR A 43 5.04 -9.24 -5.42
N VAL A 44 5.48 -8.12 -5.99
CA VAL A 44 4.69 -6.89 -6.03
C VAL A 44 3.36 -7.10 -6.75
N SER A 45 3.36 -7.80 -7.89
CA SER A 45 2.13 -8.07 -8.65
C SER A 45 1.12 -8.85 -7.82
N THR A 46 1.58 -9.87 -7.09
CA THR A 46 0.74 -10.68 -6.19
C THR A 46 0.18 -9.83 -5.05
N ILE A 47 1.02 -9.03 -4.39
CA ILE A 47 0.61 -8.17 -3.28
C ILE A 47 -0.41 -7.12 -3.75
N ILE A 48 -0.15 -6.47 -4.88
CA ILE A 48 -1.09 -5.48 -5.45
C ILE A 48 -2.42 -6.12 -5.80
N LYS A 49 -2.43 -7.36 -6.33
CA LYS A 49 -3.67 -8.09 -6.55
C LYS A 49 -4.45 -8.28 -5.24
N THR A 50 -3.79 -8.77 -4.18
CA THR A 50 -4.43 -8.92 -2.86
C THR A 50 -4.98 -7.60 -2.33
N LEU A 51 -4.21 -6.52 -2.40
CA LEU A 51 -4.66 -5.20 -1.94
C LEU A 51 -5.81 -4.62 -2.79
N MET A 52 -5.89 -4.96 -4.08
CA MET A 52 -7.02 -4.59 -4.94
C MET A 52 -8.27 -5.40 -4.57
N ASP A 53 -8.12 -6.71 -4.37
CA ASP A 53 -9.21 -7.60 -3.96
C ASP A 53 -9.79 -7.19 -2.59
N GLU A 54 -8.94 -6.69 -1.68
CA GLU A 54 -9.34 -6.13 -0.37
C GLU A 54 -9.84 -4.68 -0.44
N GLY A 55 -9.72 -4.03 -1.60
CA GLY A 55 -10.19 -2.67 -1.87
C GLY A 55 -9.28 -1.56 -1.35
N PHE A 56 -8.07 -1.85 -0.87
CA PHE A 56 -7.10 -0.86 -0.38
C PHE A 56 -6.45 -0.04 -1.48
N VAL A 57 -6.32 -0.60 -2.69
CA VAL A 57 -5.77 0.10 -3.86
C VAL A 57 -6.66 -0.13 -5.07
N SER A 58 -6.54 0.73 -6.08
CA SER A 58 -7.28 0.60 -7.34
C SER A 58 -6.43 1.04 -8.51
N GLU A 59 -6.80 0.58 -9.69
CA GLU A 59 -6.18 1.01 -10.93
C GLU A 59 -6.68 2.40 -11.32
N SER A 60 -5.76 3.21 -11.85
CA SER A 60 -6.04 4.54 -12.35
C SER A 60 -5.59 4.63 -13.79
N HIS A 61 -6.53 5.00 -14.65
CA HIS A 61 -6.27 5.31 -16.04
C HIS A 61 -6.09 6.81 -16.14
N VAL A 62 -4.85 7.30 -16.17
CA VAL A 62 -4.62 8.73 -16.40
C VAL A 62 -4.88 9.03 -17.86
N GLY A 63 -5.87 9.90 -18.14
CA GLY A 63 -5.99 10.74 -19.34
C GLY A 63 -5.88 10.09 -20.73
N GLU A 64 -5.94 10.96 -21.75
CA GLU A 64 -5.71 10.62 -23.15
C GLU A 64 -4.24 10.21 -23.35
N PHE A 65 -4.00 8.90 -23.41
CA PHE A 65 -2.71 8.36 -23.81
C PHE A 65 -2.61 8.39 -25.34
N VAL A 66 -1.84 9.34 -25.86
CA VAL A 66 -1.50 9.45 -27.29
C VAL A 66 -0.33 8.50 -27.59
N GLY A 67 -0.59 7.19 -27.56
CA GLY A 67 0.34 6.16 -28.03
C GLY A 67 0.88 5.16 -26.99
N GLY A 68 1.25 3.96 -27.47
CA GLY A 68 1.94 2.89 -26.71
C GLY A 68 1.05 2.01 -25.81
N ARG A 69 1.69 1.09 -25.07
CA ARG A 69 1.00 0.29 -24.02
C ARG A 69 0.76 1.18 -22.81
N LYS A 70 -0.52 1.46 -22.52
CA LYS A 70 -0.95 2.32 -21.41
C LYS A 70 -0.31 1.86 -20.09
N PRO A 71 0.43 2.72 -19.36
CA PRO A 71 1.01 2.35 -18.08
C PRO A 71 -0.10 2.17 -17.05
N MET A 72 -0.03 1.04 -16.36
CA MET A 72 -1.03 0.64 -15.38
C MET A 72 -0.64 1.22 -14.02
N LEU A 73 -1.26 2.35 -13.68
CA LEU A 73 -0.97 3.11 -12.47
C LEU A 73 -1.88 2.66 -11.34
N ILE A 74 -1.33 2.60 -10.14
CA ILE A 74 -2.00 2.20 -8.92
C ILE A 74 -2.16 3.43 -8.03
N LYS A 75 -3.36 3.59 -7.46
CA LYS A 75 -3.68 4.62 -6.46
C LYS A 75 -4.20 3.97 -5.18
N PHE A 76 -3.88 4.58 -4.04
CA PHE A 76 -4.46 4.20 -2.75
C PHE A 76 -5.94 4.59 -2.69
N ASN A 77 -6.76 3.73 -2.07
CA ASN A 77 -8.17 4.01 -1.81
C ASN A 77 -8.37 4.50 -0.36
N PRO A 78 -8.50 5.82 -0.13
CA PRO A 78 -8.69 6.37 1.22
C PRO A 78 -10.04 6.00 1.85
N LYS A 79 -10.98 5.43 1.08
CA LYS A 79 -12.29 4.99 1.58
C LYS A 79 -12.33 3.50 1.93
N ALA A 80 -11.22 2.79 1.83
CA ALA A 80 -11.18 1.34 2.05
C ALA A 80 -11.52 0.93 3.50
N ARG A 81 -11.15 1.75 4.48
CA ARG A 81 -11.43 1.57 5.92
C ARG A 81 -11.57 2.93 6.60
N VAL A 82 -12.31 2.96 7.70
CA VAL A 82 -12.44 4.13 8.59
C VAL A 82 -11.94 3.71 9.98
N ILE A 83 -11.17 4.60 10.62
CA ILE A 83 -10.66 4.40 11.98
C ILE A 83 -11.26 5.51 12.85
N ILE A 84 -11.79 5.13 14.02
CA ILE A 84 -12.28 6.05 15.05
C ILE A 84 -11.33 5.96 16.23
N GLY A 85 -10.68 7.06 16.59
CA GLY A 85 -9.83 7.17 17.78
C GLY A 85 -10.53 7.99 18.85
N VAL A 86 -10.50 7.52 20.09
CA VAL A 86 -11.01 8.24 21.27
C VAL A 86 -9.84 8.51 22.20
N ASP A 87 -9.63 9.78 22.55
CA ASP A 87 -8.70 10.18 23.61
C ASP A 87 -9.50 10.57 24.85
N LEU A 88 -9.19 9.94 25.99
CA LEU A 88 -9.85 10.17 27.27
C LEU A 88 -8.87 10.86 28.22
N SER A 89 -8.46 12.06 27.84
CA SER A 89 -7.65 12.92 28.70
C SER A 89 -8.55 13.59 29.74
N THR A 90 -8.29 13.35 31.03
CA THR A 90 -8.93 14.08 32.11
C THR A 90 -8.25 15.44 32.25
N SER A 91 -8.99 16.54 32.05
CA SER A 91 -8.51 17.85 32.45
C SER A 91 -8.43 17.89 33.98
N VAL A 92 -7.24 17.66 34.54
CA VAL A 92 -7.00 18.00 35.95
C VAL A 92 -6.94 19.52 36.01
N SER A 93 -8.05 20.15 36.37
CA SER A 93 -8.06 21.53 36.82
C SER A 93 -7.22 21.61 38.09
N GLN A 94 -5.98 22.09 37.97
CA GLN A 94 -5.21 22.49 39.15
C GLN A 94 -5.89 23.74 39.73
N ALA A 95 -6.36 23.60 40.97
CA ALA A 95 -6.78 24.69 41.83
C ALA A 95 -5.57 25.27 42.57
#